data_AF-Q10AC6-F1
#
_entry.id   AF-Q10AC6-F1
#
_cell.length_a   1.000
_cell.length_b   1.000
_cell.length_c   1.000
_cell.angle_alpha   90.00
_cell.angle_beta   90.00
_cell.angle_gamma   90.00
#
_symmetry.space_group_name_H-M   'P 1'
#
loop_
_entity.id
_entity.type
_entity.pdbx_description
1 polymer ?
#
loop_
_entity_poly.entity_id
_entity_poly.type
_entity_poly.pdbx_seq_one_letter_code
_entity_poly.pdbx_strand_id
1 'polypeptide(L)'
;MPLVYAISKNRGKSLRQGKEEDAWVQDLKLDSQSSITVDLVEQLVALWEAVRNVHLDVGEPDQIIWKFTNNGHYTASSAYHVQCCGTPSTNFNSLIWKAWAPGKCKFHAWLIIQNRVWTSDRLATRGWQNNGCCALCRRETETALHLVATCRYTKRIWHLISAWVGYQQMDPTEWEEAQSVKQWWENIANTPSVPKKGLRSLILLVV
;
A
#
# COMPACT_ATOMS: atom_id res chain seq x y z
N MET A 1 24.41 6.78 9.69
CA MET A 1 24.95 8.03 9.10
C MET A 1 25.97 7.65 8.04
N PRO A 2 26.08 8.39 6.92
CA PRO A 2 27.07 8.13 5.88
C PRO A 2 28.50 8.11 6.45
N LEU A 3 29.35 7.19 5.99
CA LEU A 3 30.76 7.05 6.38
C LEU A 3 31.57 8.28 5.97
N VAL A 4 31.30 8.82 4.78
CA VAL A 4 31.96 10.05 4.28
C VAL A 4 31.72 11.24 5.21
N TYR A 5 30.51 11.36 5.76
CA TYR A 5 30.19 12.40 6.74
C TYR A 5 30.91 12.17 8.08
N ALA A 6 31.08 10.90 8.48
CA ALA A 6 31.77 10.55 9.73
C ALA A 6 33.25 10.95 9.70
N ILE A 7 33.94 10.74 8.57
CA ILE A 7 35.37 11.02 8.40
C ILE A 7 35.70 12.49 8.07
N SER A 8 34.70 13.34 7.80
CA SER A 8 34.92 14.77 7.54
C SER A 8 35.28 15.52 8.83
N LYS A 9 36.37 16.30 8.78
CA LYS A 9 36.80 17.26 9.81
C LYS A 9 35.85 18.46 9.90
N ASN A 10 35.28 18.89 8.78
CA ASN A 10 34.46 20.09 8.68
C ASN A 10 33.07 19.76 8.12
N ARG A 11 32.11 19.61 9.03
CA ARG A 11 30.72 19.23 8.70
C ARG A 11 29.83 20.42 8.36
N GLY A 12 30.31 21.65 8.56
CA GLY A 12 29.57 22.89 8.28
C GLY A 12 30.03 23.60 7.01
N LYS A 13 31.01 23.05 6.27
CA LYS A 13 31.53 23.66 5.05
C LYS A 13 30.44 23.68 3.97
N SER A 14 30.24 24.83 3.34
CA SER A 14 29.31 24.95 2.21
C SER A 14 29.84 24.21 0.98
N LEU A 15 28.93 23.80 0.08
CA LEU A 15 29.32 23.14 -1.18
C LEU A 15 30.27 24.01 -2.01
N ARG A 16 30.04 25.34 -2.01
CA ARG A 16 30.90 26.34 -2.67
C ARG A 16 32.34 26.26 -2.18
N GLN A 17 32.53 26.37 -0.87
CA GLN A 17 33.85 26.28 -0.23
C GLN A 17 34.50 24.91 -0.38
N GLY A 18 33.70 23.84 -0.46
CA GLY A 18 34.22 22.48 -0.65
C GLY A 18 34.72 22.25 -2.08
N LYS A 19 34.03 22.80 -3.09
CA LYS A 19 34.34 22.61 -4.50
C LYS A 19 35.50 23.50 -4.98
N GLU A 20 35.69 24.67 -4.36
CA GLU A 20 36.82 25.54 -4.62
C GLU A 20 38.14 24.80 -4.35
N GLU A 21 38.99 24.68 -5.38
CA GLU A 21 40.30 24.00 -5.33
C GLU A 21 40.27 22.57 -4.74
N ASP A 22 39.14 21.85 -4.89
CA ASP A 22 38.94 20.53 -4.28
C ASP A 22 39.23 20.50 -2.76
N ALA A 23 38.98 21.62 -2.06
CA ALA A 23 39.28 21.79 -0.63
C ALA A 23 38.57 20.78 0.28
N TRP A 24 37.50 20.12 -0.20
CA TRP A 24 36.82 19.03 0.49
C TRP A 24 37.73 17.81 0.76
N VAL A 25 38.73 17.55 -0.09
CA VAL A 25 39.66 16.41 0.06
C VAL A 25 40.51 16.56 1.32
N GLN A 26 40.92 17.80 1.63
CA GLN A 26 41.75 18.13 2.79
C GLN A 26 41.01 17.95 4.13
N ASP A 27 39.68 17.99 4.08
CA ASP A 27 38.83 17.78 5.25
C ASP A 27 38.66 16.31 5.62
N LEU A 28 39.06 15.36 4.76
CA LEU A 28 38.91 13.93 5.05
C LEU A 28 39.99 13.47 6.05
N LYS A 29 39.59 12.82 7.15
CA LYS A 29 40.49 12.12 8.07
C LYS A 29 40.84 10.74 7.53
N LEU A 30 41.71 10.70 6.53
CA LEU A 30 42.34 9.48 6.06
C LEU A 30 43.69 9.35 6.77
N ASP A 31 43.68 9.01 8.05
CA ASP A 31 44.90 8.72 8.80
C ASP A 31 45.35 7.26 8.61
N SER A 32 46.58 6.95 8.98
CA SER A 32 47.19 5.62 8.84
C SER A 32 46.50 4.51 9.66
N GLN A 33 45.52 4.85 10.49
CA GLN A 33 44.71 3.92 11.29
C GLN A 33 43.29 3.72 10.74
N SER A 34 42.81 4.60 9.85
CA SER A 34 41.52 4.47 9.19
C SER A 34 41.63 3.49 8.03
N SER A 35 41.06 2.29 8.16
CA SER A 35 40.97 1.35 7.05
C SER A 35 40.03 1.91 5.98
N ILE A 36 40.56 2.13 4.77
CA ILE A 36 39.75 2.46 3.61
C ILE A 36 38.92 1.22 3.26
N THR A 37 37.64 1.25 3.60
CA THR A 37 36.71 0.17 3.25
C THR A 37 36.11 0.39 1.86
N VAL A 38 35.65 -0.70 1.23
CA VAL A 38 34.95 -0.63 -0.05
C VAL A 38 33.71 0.28 0.05
N ASP A 39 32.94 0.17 1.14
CA ASP A 39 31.77 1.01 1.38
C ASP A 39 32.10 2.51 1.45
N LEU A 40 33.27 2.86 1.99
CA LEU A 40 33.71 4.25 2.06
C LEU A 40 34.05 4.77 0.66
N VAL A 41 34.75 3.97 -0.14
CA VAL A 41 35.09 4.31 -1.53
C VAL A 41 33.82 4.49 -2.36
N GLU A 42 32.86 3.58 -2.25
CA GLU A 42 31.57 3.70 -2.96
C GLU A 42 30.84 5.01 -2.61
N GLN A 43 30.80 5.38 -1.33
CA GLN A 43 30.17 6.63 -0.91
C GLN A 43 30.92 7.88 -1.38
N LEU A 44 32.26 7.84 -1.43
CA LEU A 44 33.07 8.94 -1.96
C LEU A 44 32.84 9.13 -3.46
N VAL A 45 32.82 8.03 -4.23
CA VAL A 45 32.53 8.06 -5.67
C VAL A 45 31.12 8.60 -5.92
N ALA A 46 30.11 8.11 -5.20
CA ALA A 46 28.74 8.57 -5.35
C ALA A 46 28.57 10.06 -5.02
N LEU A 47 29.23 10.54 -3.96
CA LEU A 47 29.23 11.97 -3.61
C LEU A 47 29.90 12.81 -4.70
N TRP A 48 31.05 12.36 -5.19
CA TRP A 48 31.79 13.08 -6.22
C TRP A 48 31.02 13.14 -7.54
N GLU A 49 30.42 12.03 -7.99
CA GLU A 49 29.55 12.02 -9.18
C GLU A 49 28.37 12.99 -9.04
N ALA A 50 27.75 13.03 -7.85
CA ALA A 50 26.62 13.93 -7.59
C ALA A 50 27.02 15.41 -7.62
N VAL A 51 28.25 15.75 -7.19
CA VAL A 51 28.73 17.15 -7.08
C VAL A 51 29.45 17.63 -8.33
N ARG A 52 30.06 16.73 -9.11
CA ARG A 52 30.92 17.07 -10.26
C ARG A 52 30.23 18.01 -11.25
N ASN A 53 28.97 17.72 -11.58
CA ASN A 53 28.20 18.48 -12.57
C ASN A 53 27.41 19.67 -11.99
N VAL A 54 27.51 19.93 -10.68
CA VAL A 54 26.85 21.08 -10.05
C VAL A 54 27.62 22.36 -10.38
N HIS A 55 26.97 23.29 -11.07
CA HIS A 55 27.52 24.62 -11.36
C HIS A 55 26.91 25.61 -10.38
N LEU A 56 27.76 26.31 -9.62
CA LEU A 56 27.34 27.28 -8.62
C LEU A 56 27.56 28.68 -9.20
N ASP A 57 26.47 29.43 -9.40
CA ASP A 57 26.57 30.84 -9.76
C ASP A 57 26.75 31.69 -8.49
N VAL A 58 27.53 32.77 -8.59
CA VAL A 58 27.74 33.72 -7.49
C VAL A 58 26.56 34.68 -7.37
N GLY A 59 25.84 34.95 -8.47
CA GLY A 59 24.72 35.88 -8.51
C GLY A 59 23.35 35.28 -8.18
N GLU A 60 23.20 33.96 -8.23
CA GLU A 60 21.93 33.28 -8.02
C GLU A 60 21.81 32.76 -6.57
N PRO A 61 20.70 33.05 -5.86
CA PRO A 61 20.44 32.47 -4.55
C PRO A 61 20.06 30.98 -4.65
N ASP A 62 20.31 30.22 -3.57
CA ASP A 62 19.93 28.81 -3.48
C ASP A 62 18.42 28.61 -3.66
N GLN A 63 18.04 27.63 -4.48
CA GLN A 63 16.65 27.29 -4.76
C GLN A 63 16.32 25.86 -4.30
N ILE A 64 15.15 25.69 -3.69
CA ILE A 64 14.63 24.37 -3.32
C ILE A 64 13.88 23.80 -4.51
N ILE A 65 14.39 22.69 -5.07
CA ILE A 65 13.81 22.02 -6.24
C ILE A 65 13.22 20.67 -5.83
N TRP A 66 11.96 20.43 -6.20
CA TRP A 66 11.30 19.15 -6.01
C TRP A 66 11.73 18.15 -7.09
N LYS A 67 12.66 17.26 -6.74
CA LYS A 67 13.28 16.29 -7.66
C LYS A 67 12.33 15.28 -8.32
N PHE A 68 11.08 15.17 -7.85
CA PHE A 68 10.11 14.20 -8.35
C PHE A 68 9.10 14.79 -9.35
N THR A 69 9.39 15.98 -9.88
CA THR A 69 8.63 16.63 -10.95
C THR A 69 9.60 17.24 -11.95
N ASN A 70 9.29 17.15 -13.25
CA ASN A 70 10.16 17.66 -14.32
C ASN A 70 10.35 19.18 -14.28
N ASN A 71 9.37 19.92 -13.74
CA ASN A 71 9.44 21.38 -13.56
C ASN A 71 10.05 21.80 -12.22
N GLY A 72 10.46 20.86 -11.38
CA GLY A 72 11.03 21.17 -10.06
C GLY A 72 10.05 21.71 -9.02
N HIS A 73 8.74 21.78 -9.31
CA HIS A 73 7.77 22.37 -8.40
C HIS A 73 7.15 21.33 -7.46
N TYR A 74 7.15 21.66 -6.17
CA TYR A 74 6.44 20.86 -5.18
C TYR A 74 4.93 20.95 -5.37
N THR A 75 4.24 19.81 -5.24
CA THR A 75 2.79 19.76 -5.05
C THR A 75 2.45 18.70 -4.01
N ALA A 76 1.35 18.88 -3.27
CA ALA A 76 0.87 17.84 -2.35
C ALA A 76 0.60 16.50 -3.08
N SER A 77 0.16 16.56 -4.34
CA SER A 77 -0.06 15.39 -5.19
C SER A 77 1.24 14.63 -5.50
N SER A 78 2.29 15.33 -5.96
CA SER A 78 3.58 14.70 -6.25
C SER A 78 4.24 14.14 -4.98
N ALA A 79 4.10 14.80 -3.83
CA ALA A 79 4.53 14.27 -2.55
C ALA A 79 3.79 12.99 -2.15
N TYR A 80 2.46 12.96 -2.29
CA TYR A 80 1.66 11.77 -2.03
C TYR A 80 2.06 10.60 -2.93
N HIS A 81 2.25 10.84 -4.23
CA HIS A 81 2.71 9.81 -5.16
C HIS A 81 4.06 9.22 -4.76
N VAL A 82 5.02 10.06 -4.36
CA VAL A 82 6.33 9.61 -3.87
C VAL A 82 6.21 8.81 -2.58
N GLN A 83 5.39 9.27 -1.64
CA GLN A 83 5.12 8.55 -0.40
C GLN A 83 4.51 7.16 -0.66
N CYS A 84 3.71 7.04 -1.72
CA CYS A 84 3.10 5.78 -2.13
C CYS A 84 3.91 5.01 -3.18
N CYS A 85 5.08 5.50 -3.60
CA CYS A 85 5.94 4.77 -4.53
C CYS A 85 6.34 3.42 -3.93
N GLY A 86 6.16 2.34 -4.70
CA GLY A 86 6.43 0.98 -4.25
C GLY A 86 5.32 0.37 -3.38
N THR A 87 4.22 1.07 -3.10
CA THR A 87 3.07 0.42 -2.47
C THR A 87 2.44 -0.61 -3.41
N PRO A 88 1.99 -1.77 -2.89
CA PRO A 88 1.38 -2.79 -3.73
C PRO A 88 0.10 -2.23 -4.37
N SER A 89 -0.01 -2.39 -5.69
CA SER A 89 -1.22 -1.99 -6.39
C SER A 89 -2.42 -2.79 -5.88
N THR A 90 -3.57 -2.14 -5.75
CA THR A 90 -4.83 -2.80 -5.35
C THR A 90 -5.87 -2.60 -6.44
N ASN A 91 -6.70 -3.62 -6.65
CA ASN A 91 -7.82 -3.60 -7.59
C ASN A 91 -9.11 -3.00 -6.98
N PHE A 92 -9.08 -2.55 -5.72
CA PHE A 92 -10.24 -2.00 -4.99
C PHE A 92 -10.90 -0.81 -5.68
N ASN A 93 -10.14 0.01 -6.40
CA ASN A 93 -10.73 1.09 -7.19
C ASN A 93 -11.76 0.55 -8.18
N SER A 94 -11.42 -0.55 -8.87
CA SER A 94 -12.30 -1.18 -9.84
C SER A 94 -13.39 -2.06 -9.22
N LEU A 95 -13.08 -2.73 -8.10
CA LEU A 95 -13.97 -3.71 -7.47
C LEU A 95 -15.01 -3.06 -6.55
N ILE A 96 -14.64 -1.98 -5.86
CA ILE A 96 -15.43 -1.34 -4.81
C ILE A 96 -15.81 0.09 -5.21
N TRP A 97 -14.80 0.94 -5.46
CA TRP A 97 -15.04 2.38 -5.55
C TRP A 97 -15.78 2.80 -6.83
N LYS A 98 -15.49 2.16 -7.97
CA LYS A 98 -16.18 2.38 -9.26
C LYS A 98 -17.51 1.65 -9.42
N ALA A 99 -17.87 0.74 -8.53
CA ALA A 99 -19.15 0.05 -8.59
C ALA A 99 -20.32 1.00 -8.26
N TRP A 100 -21.53 0.69 -8.74
CA TRP A 100 -22.70 1.54 -8.50
C TRP A 100 -23.43 1.08 -7.25
N ALA A 101 -22.99 1.59 -6.09
CA ALA A 101 -23.54 1.27 -4.78
C ALA A 101 -23.42 2.48 -3.83
N PRO A 102 -24.25 2.56 -2.78
CA PRO A 102 -24.14 3.60 -1.75
C PRO A 102 -22.76 3.61 -1.10
N GLY A 103 -22.28 4.80 -0.71
CA GLY A 103 -20.97 4.95 -0.06
C GLY A 103 -20.78 4.11 1.20
N LYS A 104 -21.85 3.94 2.00
CA LYS A 104 -21.86 3.09 3.19
C LYS A 104 -21.54 1.62 2.88
N CYS A 105 -22.10 1.08 1.79
CA CYS A 105 -21.88 -0.29 1.34
C CYS A 105 -20.43 -0.48 0.85
N LYS A 106 -19.94 0.48 0.05
CA LYS A 106 -18.54 0.50 -0.41
C LYS A 106 -17.55 0.51 0.74
N PHE A 107 -17.79 1.36 1.73
CA PHE A 107 -16.93 1.47 2.91
C PHE A 107 -16.99 0.21 3.77
N HIS A 108 -18.18 -0.36 3.96
CA HIS A 108 -18.36 -1.61 4.70
C HIS A 108 -17.62 -2.78 4.04
N ALA A 109 -17.78 -2.97 2.74
CA ALA A 109 -17.07 -4.00 1.98
C ALA A 109 -15.54 -3.82 2.04
N TRP A 110 -15.04 -2.58 1.93
CA TRP A 110 -13.62 -2.28 2.08
C TRP A 110 -13.08 -2.68 3.47
N LEU A 111 -13.84 -2.44 4.55
CA LEU A 111 -13.49 -2.89 5.89
C LEU A 111 -13.53 -4.42 6.03
N ILE A 112 -14.55 -5.08 5.49
CA ILE A 112 -14.68 -6.54 5.53
C ILE A 112 -13.49 -7.21 4.83
N ILE A 113 -13.13 -6.75 3.62
CA ILE A 113 -12.03 -7.32 2.84
C ILE A 113 -10.70 -7.19 3.58
N GLN A 114 -10.52 -6.14 4.38
CA GLN A 114 -9.34 -5.94 5.23
C GLN A 114 -9.42 -6.64 6.60
N ASN A 115 -10.48 -7.42 6.86
CA ASN A 115 -10.75 -8.05 8.14
C ASN A 115 -10.80 -7.02 9.31
N ARG A 116 -11.43 -5.88 9.05
CA ARG A 116 -11.58 -4.74 9.99
C ARG A 116 -13.00 -4.56 10.52
N VAL A 117 -13.84 -5.57 10.38
CA VAL A 117 -15.17 -5.62 11.02
C VAL A 117 -15.12 -6.32 12.37
N TRP A 118 -16.10 -6.01 13.22
CA TRP A 118 -16.21 -6.56 14.58
C TRP A 118 -16.89 -7.93 14.58
N THR A 119 -16.18 -8.93 14.10
CA THR A 119 -16.58 -10.34 14.19
C THR A 119 -16.12 -10.95 15.50
N SER A 120 -16.77 -12.02 15.94
CA SER A 120 -16.46 -12.68 17.23
C SER A 120 -14.99 -13.10 17.35
N ASP A 121 -14.34 -13.57 16.28
CA ASP A 121 -12.90 -13.88 16.27
C ASP A 121 -12.02 -12.64 16.54
N ARG A 122 -12.39 -11.47 15.99
CA ARG A 122 -11.69 -10.19 16.19
C ARG A 122 -11.91 -9.63 17.58
N LEU A 123 -13.13 -9.75 18.11
CA LEU A 123 -13.46 -9.41 19.49
C LEU A 123 -12.68 -10.27 20.48
N ALA A 124 -12.63 -11.59 20.25
CA ALA A 124 -11.88 -12.53 21.08
C ALA A 124 -10.38 -12.21 21.10
N THR A 125 -9.78 -11.86 19.96
CA THR A 125 -8.37 -11.43 19.87
C THR A 125 -8.06 -10.22 20.76
N ARG A 126 -9.06 -9.38 21.06
CA ARG A 126 -8.92 -8.20 21.93
C ARG A 126 -9.35 -8.45 23.38
N GLY A 127 -9.72 -9.68 23.73
CA GLY A 127 -10.20 -10.05 25.06
C GLY A 127 -11.60 -9.50 25.39
N TRP A 128 -12.39 -9.12 24.39
CA TRP A 128 -13.73 -8.60 24.61
C TRP A 128 -14.76 -9.73 24.68
N GLN A 129 -15.78 -9.56 25.53
CA GLN A 129 -16.89 -10.50 25.63
C GLN A 129 -17.59 -10.63 24.27
N ASN A 130 -17.81 -11.86 23.83
CA ASN A 130 -18.47 -12.18 22.57
C ASN A 130 -19.16 -13.55 22.69
N ASN A 131 -20.08 -13.83 21.79
CA ASN A 131 -20.88 -15.06 21.81
C ASN A 131 -20.16 -16.27 21.18
N GLY A 132 -18.94 -16.11 20.67
CA GLY A 132 -18.11 -17.13 20.03
C GLY A 132 -18.62 -17.63 18.67
N CYS A 133 -19.93 -17.79 18.54
CA CYS A 133 -20.61 -18.32 17.36
C CYS A 133 -21.22 -17.20 16.50
N CYS A 134 -21.27 -17.44 15.19
CA CYS A 134 -21.95 -16.60 14.20
C CYS A 134 -23.43 -16.40 14.54
N ALA A 135 -23.89 -15.15 14.58
CA ALA A 135 -25.28 -14.82 14.91
C ALA A 135 -26.30 -15.38 13.89
N LEU A 136 -25.87 -15.60 12.64
CA LEU A 136 -26.72 -16.06 11.55
C LEU A 136 -26.94 -17.58 11.57
N CYS A 137 -25.87 -18.37 11.65
CA CYS A 137 -25.97 -19.84 11.63
C CYS A 137 -25.97 -20.47 13.03
N ARG A 138 -25.51 -19.75 14.06
CA ARG A 138 -25.35 -20.21 15.45
C ARG A 138 -24.56 -21.53 15.58
N ARG A 139 -23.64 -21.80 14.66
CA ARG A 139 -22.97 -23.12 14.55
C ARG A 139 -21.45 -23.03 14.50
N GLU A 140 -20.91 -22.12 13.71
CA GLU A 140 -19.47 -21.93 13.51
C GLU A 140 -19.01 -20.59 14.08
N THR A 141 -17.71 -20.44 14.29
CA THR A 141 -17.10 -19.19 14.73
C THR A 141 -17.39 -18.07 13.74
N GLU A 142 -17.80 -16.91 14.26
CA GLU A 142 -18.02 -15.74 13.41
C GLU A 142 -16.70 -15.15 12.94
N THR A 143 -16.42 -15.30 11.65
CA THR A 143 -15.31 -14.65 10.95
C THR A 143 -15.85 -13.85 9.76
N ALA A 144 -15.09 -12.87 9.27
CA ALA A 144 -15.53 -12.07 8.12
C ALA A 144 -15.81 -12.93 6.89
N LEU A 145 -14.96 -13.94 6.62
CA LEU A 145 -15.15 -14.89 5.53
C LEU A 145 -16.37 -15.77 5.75
N HIS A 146 -16.58 -16.24 6.98
CA HIS A 146 -17.78 -17.01 7.30
C HIS A 146 -19.04 -16.21 7.01
N LEU A 147 -19.12 -14.98 7.50
CA LEU A 147 -20.29 -14.11 7.29
C LEU A 147 -20.64 -13.90 5.82
N VAL A 148 -19.65 -13.72 4.93
CA VAL A 148 -19.93 -13.37 3.53
C VAL A 148 -19.98 -14.57 2.56
N ALA A 149 -19.33 -15.69 2.90
CA ALA A 149 -19.12 -16.79 1.96
C ALA A 149 -19.51 -18.18 2.49
N THR A 150 -19.05 -18.57 3.69
CA THR A 150 -19.17 -19.98 4.12
C THR A 150 -20.38 -20.24 5.01
N CYS A 151 -20.96 -19.21 5.63
CA CYS A 151 -22.12 -19.32 6.49
C CYS A 151 -23.31 -19.96 5.76
N ARG A 152 -23.91 -20.99 6.37
CA ARG A 152 -25.09 -21.67 5.83
C ARG A 152 -26.23 -20.69 5.48
N TYR A 153 -26.44 -19.67 6.32
CA TYR A 153 -27.47 -18.66 6.07
C TYR A 153 -27.14 -17.81 4.84
N THR A 154 -25.89 -17.32 4.77
CA THR A 154 -25.40 -16.52 3.64
C THR A 154 -25.41 -17.30 2.33
N LYS A 155 -24.99 -18.58 2.34
CA LYS A 155 -25.07 -19.45 1.16
C LYS A 155 -26.51 -19.56 0.64
N ARG A 156 -27.49 -19.68 1.53
CA ARG A 156 -28.90 -19.70 1.13
C ARG A 156 -29.34 -18.41 0.46
N ILE A 157 -28.88 -17.25 0.94
CA ILE A 157 -29.16 -15.95 0.30
C ILE A 157 -28.57 -15.93 -1.11
N TRP A 158 -27.31 -16.34 -1.27
CA TRP A 158 -26.65 -16.35 -2.57
C TRP A 158 -27.29 -17.32 -3.57
N HIS A 159 -27.75 -18.48 -3.12
CA HIS A 159 -28.55 -19.41 -3.94
C HIS A 159 -29.87 -18.78 -4.43
N LEU A 160 -30.57 -18.03 -3.57
CA LEU A 160 -31.79 -17.33 -3.97
C LEU A 160 -31.49 -16.21 -4.97
N ILE A 161 -30.37 -15.50 -4.77
CA ILE A 161 -29.93 -14.43 -5.67
C ILE A 161 -29.52 -15.01 -7.02
N SER A 162 -28.71 -16.08 -7.06
CA SER A 162 -28.27 -16.74 -8.31
C SER A 162 -29.47 -17.18 -9.15
N ALA A 163 -30.49 -17.75 -8.51
CA ALA A 163 -31.75 -18.11 -9.15
C ALA A 163 -32.52 -16.87 -9.65
N TRP A 164 -32.61 -15.81 -8.86
CA TRP A 164 -33.31 -14.57 -9.23
C TRP A 164 -32.68 -13.84 -10.41
N VAL A 165 -31.34 -13.75 -10.46
CA VAL A 165 -30.64 -13.08 -11.57
C VAL A 165 -30.37 -13.98 -12.77
N GLY A 166 -30.58 -15.30 -12.63
CA GLY A 166 -30.38 -16.28 -13.70
C GLY A 166 -28.91 -16.64 -13.97
N TYR A 167 -28.01 -16.41 -13.01
CA TYR A 167 -26.58 -16.73 -13.14
C TYR A 167 -26.17 -17.84 -12.17
N GLN A 168 -26.19 -19.08 -12.64
CA GLN A 168 -25.85 -20.27 -11.83
C GLN A 168 -24.41 -20.26 -11.32
N GLN A 169 -23.49 -19.59 -12.03
CA GLN A 169 -22.09 -19.45 -11.61
C GLN A 169 -21.91 -18.65 -10.31
N MET A 170 -22.96 -17.94 -9.88
CA MET A 170 -22.98 -17.24 -8.59
C MET A 170 -23.45 -18.13 -7.44
N ASP A 171 -23.93 -19.34 -7.73
CA ASP A 171 -24.39 -20.26 -6.71
C ASP A 171 -23.21 -20.71 -5.83
N PRO A 172 -23.36 -20.74 -4.49
CA PRO A 172 -22.34 -21.26 -3.61
C PRO A 172 -21.93 -22.72 -3.85
N THR A 173 -22.71 -23.51 -4.62
CA THR A 173 -22.27 -24.84 -5.07
C THR A 173 -21.12 -24.80 -6.05
N GLU A 174 -20.99 -23.71 -6.82
CA GLU A 174 -19.96 -23.51 -7.84
C GLU A 174 -18.70 -22.82 -7.30
N TRP A 175 -18.71 -22.38 -6.04
CA TRP A 175 -17.61 -21.61 -5.47
C TRP A 175 -16.44 -22.49 -5.05
N GLU A 176 -15.25 -22.10 -5.47
CA GLU A 176 -14.01 -22.62 -4.92
C GLU A 176 -13.83 -22.20 -3.45
N GLU A 177 -13.15 -23.05 -2.68
CA GLU A 177 -12.82 -22.73 -1.30
C GLU A 177 -11.83 -21.56 -1.23
N ALA A 178 -12.28 -20.44 -0.66
CA ALA A 178 -11.48 -19.25 -0.46
C ALA A 178 -10.85 -19.24 0.94
N GLN A 179 -9.59 -18.80 1.04
CA GLN A 179 -8.88 -18.68 2.31
C GLN A 179 -9.01 -17.29 2.94
N SER A 180 -9.53 -16.32 2.20
CA SER A 180 -9.74 -14.95 2.67
C SER A 180 -10.94 -14.29 2.01
N VAL A 181 -11.49 -13.25 2.65
CA VAL A 181 -12.56 -12.44 2.05
C VAL A 181 -12.09 -11.79 0.74
N LYS A 182 -10.83 -11.35 0.67
CA LYS A 182 -10.26 -10.76 -0.54
C LYS A 182 -10.31 -11.75 -1.72
N GLN A 183 -9.84 -12.99 -1.49
CA GLN A 183 -9.84 -14.03 -2.52
C GLN A 183 -11.26 -14.39 -2.94
N TRP A 184 -12.17 -14.60 -1.98
CA TRP A 184 -13.58 -14.85 -2.29
C TRP A 184 -14.19 -13.72 -3.12
N TRP A 185 -13.95 -12.47 -2.73
CA TRP A 185 -14.45 -11.28 -3.42
C TRP A 185 -13.91 -11.18 -4.85
N GLU A 186 -12.62 -11.48 -5.06
CA GLU A 186 -12.00 -11.48 -6.38
C GLU A 186 -12.58 -12.56 -7.29
N ASN A 187 -12.86 -13.76 -6.74
CA ASN A 187 -13.47 -14.86 -7.48
C ASN A 187 -14.88 -14.50 -7.93
N ILE A 188 -15.74 -14.06 -7.00
CA ILE A 188 -17.14 -13.72 -7.32
C ILE A 188 -17.25 -12.45 -8.17
N ALA A 189 -16.41 -11.43 -7.98
CA ALA A 189 -16.48 -10.20 -8.75
C ALA A 189 -15.97 -10.33 -10.20
N ASN A 190 -15.32 -11.45 -10.51
CA ASN A 190 -14.76 -11.74 -11.83
C ASN A 190 -15.31 -13.05 -12.42
N THR A 191 -16.45 -13.55 -11.93
CA THR A 191 -17.14 -14.73 -12.48
C THR A 191 -17.32 -14.60 -14.00
N PRO A 192 -16.90 -15.62 -14.78
CA PRO A 192 -17.02 -15.60 -16.23
C PRO A 192 -18.48 -15.53 -16.66
N SER A 193 -18.73 -14.91 -17.81
CA SER A 193 -20.07 -14.82 -18.43
C SER A 193 -21.11 -14.00 -17.65
N VAL A 194 -20.74 -13.33 -16.56
CA VAL A 194 -21.61 -12.42 -15.80
C VAL A 194 -21.17 -10.96 -16.01
N PRO A 195 -22.09 -10.01 -16.27
CA PRO A 195 -21.74 -8.59 -16.44
C PRO A 195 -21.06 -7.99 -15.20
N LYS A 196 -19.74 -7.72 -15.30
CA LYS A 196 -18.90 -7.26 -14.18
C LYS A 196 -19.44 -6.03 -13.43
N LYS A 197 -20.00 -5.04 -14.13
CA LYS A 197 -20.52 -3.80 -13.51
C LYS A 197 -21.73 -4.09 -12.60
N GLY A 198 -22.69 -4.88 -13.11
CA GLY A 198 -23.88 -5.27 -12.37
C GLY A 198 -23.51 -6.18 -11.20
N LEU A 199 -22.65 -7.18 -11.46
CA LEU A 199 -22.18 -8.13 -10.45
C LEU A 199 -21.48 -7.45 -9.26
N ARG A 200 -20.52 -6.57 -9.52
CA ARG A 200 -19.81 -5.82 -8.46
C ARG A 200 -20.76 -4.96 -7.63
N SER A 201 -21.77 -4.38 -8.27
CA SER A 201 -22.79 -3.58 -7.58
C SER A 201 -23.68 -4.48 -6.72
N LEU A 202 -24.10 -5.64 -7.25
CA LEU A 202 -24.90 -6.63 -6.53
C LEU A 202 -24.16 -7.16 -5.30
N ILE A 203 -22.89 -7.55 -5.43
CA ILE A 203 -22.09 -8.04 -4.29
C ILE A 203 -22.03 -7.00 -3.17
N LEU A 204 -21.86 -5.71 -3.50
CA LEU A 204 -21.87 -4.62 -2.52
C LEU A 204 -23.23 -4.37 -1.87
N LEU A 205 -24.34 -4.79 -2.48
CA LEU A 205 -25.67 -4.63 -1.91
C LEU A 205 -26.05 -5.80 -1.00
N VAL A 206 -25.39 -6.94 -1.18
CA VAL A 206 -25.61 -8.16 -0.39
C VAL A 206 -24.71 -8.20 0.85
N VAL A 207 -23.46 -7.75 0.69
CA VAL A 207 -22.44 -7.66 1.76
C VAL A 207 -22.48 -6.30 2.43
#